data_AF-R1B5B9-F1
#
_entry.id   AF-R1B5B9-F1
#
_cell.length_a   1.000
_cell.length_b   1.000
_cell.length_c   1.000
_cell.angle_alpha   90.00
_cell.angle_beta   90.00
_cell.angle_gamma   90.00
#
_symmetry.space_group_name_H-M   'P 1'
#
loop_
_entity.id
_entity.type
_entity.pdbx_description
1 polymer ?
#
loop_
_entity_poly.entity_id
_entity_poly.type
_entity_poly.pdbx_seq_one_letter_code
_entity_poly.pdbx_strand_id
1 'polypeptide(L)'
;MPSGKDDAVAGELQRLCRRARKRSLDILAASGAGCGGDAQVPPTAPPWLMVTGQPGSGKTTLVRRVAEALAQRGVALRGFFTEEVLGAGGSRVGFDVVTVPDGRRGVGLPAHCPRTGAYAVDVAAFEALALPALSPPPPSAAARRSVVVIDEVGRMELHSAAFQAAVTRLLASPAEAVVFGALTAPIYGHRVPFCDAIAAHGRVSVDRITQKTRDAVREALQRRLLREVGLREEG
;
A
#
# COMPACT_ATOMS: atom_id res chain seq x y z
N MET A 1 11.92 -38.34 4.34
CA MET A 1 10.93 -38.24 3.24
C MET A 1 9.64 -37.62 3.78
N PRO A 2 9.56 -36.28 3.84
CA PRO A 2 8.31 -35.58 3.55
C PRO A 2 8.60 -34.34 2.68
N SER A 3 8.27 -34.38 1.39
CA SER A 3 8.42 -33.20 0.50
C SER A 3 7.30 -33.08 -0.55
N GLY A 4 6.54 -34.13 -0.83
CA GLY A 4 5.55 -34.12 -1.92
C GLY A 4 4.23 -33.38 -1.63
N LYS A 5 3.83 -33.22 -0.36
CA LYS A 5 2.58 -32.50 -0.01
C LYS A 5 2.77 -30.98 0.04
N ASP A 6 3.94 -30.52 0.51
CA ASP A 6 4.22 -29.09 0.68
C ASP A 6 4.42 -28.39 -0.67
N ASP A 7 5.06 -29.06 -1.63
CA ASP A 7 5.22 -28.54 -3.01
C ASP A 7 3.87 -28.44 -3.75
N ALA A 8 2.96 -29.38 -3.52
CA ALA A 8 1.63 -29.36 -4.11
C ALA A 8 0.77 -28.21 -3.58
N VAL A 9 0.82 -27.97 -2.26
CA VAL A 9 0.13 -26.86 -1.58
C VAL A 9 0.70 -25.51 -2.05
N ALA A 10 2.02 -25.38 -2.12
CA ALA A 10 2.68 -24.18 -2.64
C ALA A 10 2.28 -23.89 -4.11
N GLY A 11 2.22 -24.94 -4.95
CA GLY A 11 1.80 -24.82 -6.35
C GLY A 11 0.33 -24.39 -6.52
N GLU A 12 -0.57 -24.86 -5.65
CA GLU A 12 -1.99 -24.48 -5.66
C GLU A 12 -2.22 -23.05 -5.17
N LEU A 13 -1.54 -22.64 -4.09
CA LEU A 13 -1.51 -21.25 -3.61
C LEU A 13 -1.04 -20.30 -4.71
N GLN A 14 0.03 -20.65 -5.43
CA GLN A 14 0.52 -19.84 -6.55
C GLN A 14 -0.52 -19.70 -7.68
N ARG A 15 -1.28 -20.75 -8.00
CA ARG A 15 -2.35 -20.69 -9.01
C ARG A 15 -3.51 -19.81 -8.55
N LEU A 16 -3.93 -19.92 -7.30
CA LEU A 16 -4.98 -19.09 -6.71
C LEU A 16 -4.58 -17.62 -6.68
N CYS A 17 -3.35 -17.31 -6.23
CA CYS A 17 -2.81 -15.95 -6.24
C CYS A 17 -2.75 -15.36 -7.65
N ARG A 18 -2.35 -16.15 -8.67
CA ARG A 18 -2.34 -15.70 -10.07
C ARG A 18 -3.75 -15.39 -10.61
N ARG A 19 -4.74 -16.24 -10.32
CA ARG A 19 -6.13 -16.03 -10.75
C ARG A 19 -6.75 -14.80 -10.07
N ALA A 20 -6.57 -14.66 -8.77
CA ALA A 20 -7.05 -13.51 -8.02
C ALA A 20 -6.40 -12.21 -8.49
N ARG A 21 -5.08 -12.25 -8.74
CA ARG A 21 -4.34 -11.12 -9.31
C ARG A 21 -4.87 -10.70 -10.67
N LYS A 22 -5.12 -11.66 -11.57
CA LYS A 22 -5.73 -11.38 -12.87
C LYS A 22 -7.07 -10.67 -12.69
N ARG A 23 -7.92 -11.19 -11.81
CA ARG A 23 -9.23 -10.58 -11.52
C ARG A 23 -9.12 -9.16 -10.96
N SER A 24 -8.20 -8.90 -10.04
CA SER A 24 -7.95 -7.54 -9.53
C SER A 24 -7.46 -6.59 -10.62
N LEU A 25 -6.55 -7.04 -11.49
CA LEU A 25 -6.10 -6.27 -12.64
C LEU A 25 -7.24 -5.98 -13.62
N ASP A 26 -8.08 -6.97 -13.91
CA ASP A 26 -9.24 -6.83 -14.80
C ASP A 26 -10.24 -5.81 -14.22
N ILE A 27 -10.45 -5.81 -12.90
CA ILE A 27 -11.31 -4.82 -12.22
C ILE A 27 -10.70 -3.42 -12.29
N LEU A 28 -9.40 -3.27 -12.02
CA LEU A 28 -8.70 -1.98 -12.14
C LEU A 28 -8.75 -1.44 -13.58
N ALA A 29 -8.56 -2.32 -14.57
CA ALA A 29 -8.66 -1.98 -15.98
C ALA A 29 -10.09 -1.61 -16.39
N ALA A 30 -11.11 -2.35 -15.93
CA ALA A 30 -12.52 -2.02 -16.18
C ALA A 30 -12.96 -0.73 -15.51
N SER A 31 -12.36 -0.39 -14.36
CA SER A 31 -12.61 0.87 -13.64
C SER A 31 -11.91 2.06 -14.30
N GLY A 32 -10.86 1.81 -15.08
CA GLY A 32 -10.18 2.81 -15.94
C GLY A 32 -10.74 2.90 -17.37
N ALA A 33 -11.47 1.88 -17.83
CA ALA A 33 -12.06 1.80 -19.17
C ALA A 33 -13.53 2.28 -19.17
N GLY A 34 -13.75 3.53 -18.80
CA GLY A 34 -15.02 4.23 -18.97
C GLY A 34 -14.92 5.24 -20.12
N CYS A 35 -15.48 4.84 -21.28
CA CYS A 35 -15.95 5.62 -22.44
C CYS A 35 -15.17 6.87 -22.91
N GLY A 36 -14.71 6.82 -24.17
CA GLY A 36 -14.35 8.00 -24.93
C GLY A 36 -15.53 8.96 -25.05
N GLY A 37 -15.29 10.20 -24.63
CA GLY A 37 -16.23 11.31 -24.64
C GLY A 37 -16.15 12.05 -23.31
N ASP A 38 -15.30 13.07 -23.22
CA ASP A 38 -15.22 14.17 -22.23
C ASP A 38 -15.97 14.00 -20.89
N ALA A 39 -15.87 12.83 -20.26
CA ALA A 39 -16.38 12.58 -18.94
C ALA A 39 -15.26 12.91 -17.97
N GLN A 40 -15.06 14.21 -17.77
CA GLN A 40 -14.32 14.77 -16.66
C GLN A 40 -14.74 14.01 -15.39
N VAL A 41 -13.80 13.27 -14.77
CA VAL A 41 -14.01 12.66 -13.45
C VAL A 41 -14.52 13.77 -12.52
N PRO A 42 -15.68 13.60 -11.84
CA PRO A 42 -16.19 14.67 -11.00
C PRO A 42 -15.17 14.99 -9.91
N PRO A 43 -14.93 16.28 -9.59
CA PRO A 43 -13.88 16.74 -8.67
C PRO A 43 -14.11 16.38 -7.18
N THR A 44 -14.85 15.31 -6.87
CA THR A 44 -15.42 15.05 -5.54
C THR A 44 -14.96 13.76 -4.86
N ALA A 45 -14.20 12.89 -5.54
CA ALA A 45 -13.68 11.67 -4.92
C ALA A 45 -12.28 11.92 -4.32
N PRO A 46 -12.00 11.54 -3.06
CA PRO A 46 -10.70 11.77 -2.43
C PRO A 46 -9.56 11.13 -3.24
N PRO A 47 -8.42 11.82 -3.42
CA PRO A 47 -7.32 11.30 -4.23
C PRO A 47 -6.50 10.25 -3.48
N TRP A 48 -5.71 9.50 -4.26
CA TRP A 48 -4.61 8.68 -3.78
C TRP A 48 -3.29 9.40 -4.12
N LEU A 49 -2.53 9.72 -3.08
CA LEU A 49 -1.25 10.42 -3.19
C LEU A 49 -0.14 9.42 -2.91
N MET A 50 0.56 8.99 -3.95
CA MET A 50 1.56 7.94 -3.85
C MET A 50 2.95 8.49 -4.14
N VAL A 51 3.97 7.94 -3.49
CA VAL A 51 5.37 8.17 -3.86
C VAL A 51 5.99 6.93 -4.48
N THR A 52 6.88 7.13 -5.44
CA THR A 52 7.70 6.05 -6.00
C THR A 52 9.15 6.47 -6.12
N GLY A 53 10.06 5.51 -6.17
CA GLY A 53 11.49 5.78 -6.17
C GLY A 53 12.32 4.52 -6.01
N GLN A 54 13.62 4.62 -6.31
CA GLN A 54 14.55 3.50 -6.21
C GLN A 54 14.58 2.93 -4.77
N PRO A 55 14.92 1.64 -4.58
CA PRO A 55 15.23 1.10 -3.26
C PRO A 55 16.25 1.99 -2.53
N GLY A 56 16.05 2.24 -1.23
CA GLY A 56 16.92 3.13 -0.46
C GLY A 56 16.74 4.64 -0.70
N SER A 57 15.75 5.07 -1.51
CA SER A 57 15.46 6.50 -1.69
C SER A 57 14.76 7.16 -0.50
N GLY A 58 14.41 6.39 0.53
CA GLY A 58 13.74 6.88 1.74
C GLY A 58 12.23 7.07 1.61
N LYS A 59 11.53 6.25 0.79
CA LYS A 59 10.06 6.28 0.64
C LYS A 59 9.35 6.07 1.98
N THR A 60 9.61 4.95 2.66
CA THR A 60 9.08 4.64 3.99
C THR A 60 9.33 5.76 4.99
N THR A 61 10.54 6.33 4.99
CA THR A 61 10.88 7.47 5.86
C THR A 61 10.04 8.72 5.53
N LEU A 62 9.83 9.01 4.25
CA LEU A 62 8.96 10.11 3.82
C LEU A 62 7.53 9.88 4.25
N VAL A 63 6.96 8.70 3.96
CA VAL A 63 5.57 8.36 4.30
C VAL A 63 5.36 8.44 5.81
N ARG A 64 6.29 7.89 6.60
CA ARG A 64 6.23 7.95 8.07
C ARG A 64 6.23 9.37 8.61
N ARG A 65 7.16 10.23 8.14
CA ARG A 65 7.23 11.64 8.58
C ARG A 65 5.98 12.44 8.24
N VAL A 66 5.42 12.22 7.05
CA VAL A 66 4.18 12.90 6.64
C VAL A 66 3.00 12.41 7.48
N ALA A 67 2.89 11.11 7.73
CA ALA A 67 1.88 10.54 8.61
C ALA A 67 1.99 11.12 10.04
N GLU A 68 3.19 11.16 10.62
CA GLU A 68 3.43 11.77 11.94
C GLU A 68 2.98 13.24 11.98
N ALA A 69 3.31 14.03 10.96
CA ALA A 69 2.90 15.44 10.88
C ALA A 69 1.36 15.60 10.78
N LEU A 70 0.69 14.71 10.03
CA LEU A 70 -0.77 14.69 9.94
C LEU A 70 -1.41 14.33 11.28
N ALA A 71 -0.90 13.32 11.98
CA ALA A 71 -1.39 12.93 13.30
C ALA A 71 -1.24 14.06 14.33
N GLN A 72 -0.11 14.78 14.31
CA GLN A 72 0.11 15.96 15.16
C GLN A 72 -0.89 17.09 14.90
N ARG A 73 -1.43 17.17 13.67
CA ARG A 73 -2.48 18.11 13.27
C ARG A 73 -3.90 17.57 13.54
N GLY A 74 -4.04 16.45 14.24
CA GLY A 74 -5.33 15.85 14.61
C GLY A 74 -6.04 15.10 13.47
N VAL A 75 -5.31 14.75 12.40
CA VAL A 75 -5.85 13.93 11.31
C VAL A 75 -5.92 12.48 11.76
N ALA A 76 -7.07 11.83 11.57
CA ALA A 76 -7.24 10.42 11.89
C ALA A 76 -6.49 9.58 10.84
N LEU A 77 -5.58 8.73 11.29
CA LEU A 77 -4.85 7.82 10.42
C LEU A 77 -5.34 6.40 10.62
N ARG A 78 -5.39 5.64 9.53
CA ARG A 78 -5.51 4.18 9.55
C ARG A 78 -4.61 3.57 8.49
N GLY A 79 -4.45 2.26 8.50
CA GLY A 79 -3.61 1.55 7.53
C GLY A 79 -2.33 1.05 8.19
N PHE A 80 -1.23 0.99 7.45
CA PHE A 80 -0.01 0.36 7.94
C PHE A 80 1.26 0.80 7.23
N PHE A 81 2.38 0.53 7.90
CA PHE A 81 3.74 0.57 7.36
C PHE A 81 4.29 -0.84 7.17
N THR A 82 5.16 -1.02 6.19
CA THR A 82 6.00 -2.22 6.07
C THR A 82 7.34 -1.99 6.75
N GLU A 83 7.79 -2.95 7.54
CA GLU A 83 9.12 -2.93 8.16
C GLU A 83 9.94 -4.13 7.70
N GLU A 84 11.23 -3.91 7.46
CA GLU A 84 12.14 -4.98 7.07
C GLU A 84 12.55 -5.78 8.30
N VAL A 85 12.45 -7.11 8.22
CA VAL A 85 12.96 -8.02 9.23
C VAL A 85 14.40 -8.36 8.87
N LEU A 86 15.33 -8.06 9.78
CA LEU A 86 16.75 -8.36 9.63
C LEU A 86 17.11 -9.65 10.38
N GLY A 87 17.88 -10.53 9.75
CA GLY A 87 18.37 -11.76 10.35
C GLY A 87 19.64 -11.56 11.18
N ALA A 88 20.10 -12.64 11.81
CA ALA A 88 21.42 -12.67 12.44
C ALA A 88 22.50 -12.39 11.38
N GLY A 89 23.12 -11.20 11.45
CA GLY A 89 24.07 -10.70 10.45
C GLY A 89 23.61 -9.45 9.68
N GLY A 90 22.44 -8.89 9.98
CA GLY A 90 21.97 -7.63 9.39
C GLY A 90 21.46 -7.74 7.96
N SER A 91 21.42 -8.95 7.40
CA SER A 91 20.80 -9.22 6.10
C SER A 91 19.27 -9.20 6.23
N ARG A 92 18.58 -8.65 5.23
CA ARG A 92 17.11 -8.67 5.20
C ARG A 92 16.62 -10.10 4.97
N VAL A 93 15.84 -10.62 5.91
CA VAL A 93 15.27 -11.99 5.87
C VAL A 93 13.76 -11.99 5.57
N GLY A 94 13.09 -10.86 5.69
CA GLY A 94 11.70 -10.69 5.24
C GLY A 94 11.09 -9.36 5.59
N PHE A 95 9.76 -9.34 5.72
CA PHE A 95 8.98 -8.13 5.94
C PHE A 95 7.88 -8.38 6.97
N ASP A 96 7.61 -7.35 7.78
CA ASP A 96 6.53 -7.31 8.76
C ASP A 96 5.67 -6.05 8.52
N VAL A 97 4.51 -5.99 9.17
CA VAL A 97 3.57 -4.88 9.10
C VAL A 97 3.41 -4.24 10.46
N VAL A 98 3.34 -2.91 10.46
CA VAL A 98 3.02 -2.12 11.65
C VAL A 98 1.77 -1.28 11.36
N THR A 99 0.68 -1.57 12.05
CA THR A 99 -0.58 -0.84 11.86
C THR A 99 -0.52 0.56 12.45
N VAL A 100 -1.35 1.46 11.92
CA VAL A 100 -1.48 2.85 12.35
C VAL A 100 -2.92 3.08 12.81
N PRO A 101 -3.16 3.78 13.94
CA PRO A 101 -2.19 4.42 14.83
C PRO A 101 -1.74 3.53 16.01
N ASP A 102 -2.33 2.34 16.13
CA ASP A 102 -2.20 1.40 17.25
C ASP A 102 -0.86 0.65 17.31
N GLY A 103 -0.06 0.68 16.24
CA GLY A 103 1.30 0.15 16.25
C GLY A 103 1.38 -1.37 16.39
N ARG A 104 0.30 -2.11 16.13
CA ARG A 104 0.31 -3.58 16.21
C ARG A 104 1.24 -4.13 15.14
N ARG A 105 2.00 -5.17 15.52
CA ARG A 105 3.04 -5.79 14.72
C ARG A 105 2.72 -7.26 14.48
N GLY A 106 3.20 -7.82 13.37
CA GLY A 106 3.23 -9.27 13.21
C GLY A 106 4.17 -9.89 14.25
N VAL A 107 4.02 -11.19 14.48
CA VAL A 107 4.76 -11.92 15.53
C VAL A 107 6.17 -12.34 15.03
N GLY A 108 6.74 -11.59 14.08
CA GLY A 108 7.94 -11.99 13.37
C GLY A 108 7.71 -13.14 12.37
N LEU A 109 8.77 -13.54 11.66
CA LEU A 109 8.69 -14.58 10.62
C LEU A 109 8.84 -15.98 11.25
N PRO A 110 7.83 -16.85 11.16
CA PRO A 110 7.95 -18.23 11.62
C PRO A 110 9.06 -18.97 10.87
N ALA A 111 9.68 -19.98 11.51
CA ALA A 111 10.74 -20.79 10.91
C ALA A 111 10.32 -21.48 9.58
N HIS A 112 9.02 -21.70 9.37
CA HIS A 112 8.43 -22.39 8.21
C HIS A 112 7.62 -21.47 7.29
N CYS A 113 7.97 -20.19 7.27
CA CYS A 113 7.28 -19.19 6.49
C CYS A 113 7.49 -19.39 4.96
N PRO A 114 6.44 -19.23 4.12
CA PRO A 114 6.59 -19.21 2.66
C PRO A 114 7.63 -18.17 2.23
N ARG A 115 8.49 -18.54 1.27
CA ARG A 115 9.55 -17.69 0.74
C ARG A 115 9.22 -17.14 -0.64
N THR A 116 9.58 -15.88 -0.86
CA THR A 116 9.53 -15.15 -2.12
C THR A 116 10.96 -14.82 -2.55
N GLY A 117 11.55 -15.70 -3.37
CA GLY A 117 12.98 -15.64 -3.66
C GLY A 117 13.79 -15.85 -2.37
N ALA A 118 14.53 -14.84 -1.92
CA ALA A 118 15.34 -14.91 -0.71
C ALA A 118 14.61 -14.54 0.59
N TYR A 119 13.38 -14.00 0.52
CA TYR A 119 12.70 -13.39 1.67
C TYR A 119 11.54 -14.25 2.16
N ALA A 120 11.34 -14.38 3.47
CA ALA A 120 10.15 -15.03 4.02
C ALA A 120 9.03 -13.99 4.26
N VAL A 121 7.78 -14.33 3.94
CA VAL A 121 6.60 -13.48 4.18
C VAL A 121 5.46 -14.33 4.76
N ASP A 122 5.05 -14.01 5.99
CA ASP A 122 3.90 -14.66 6.61
C ASP A 122 2.63 -13.95 6.12
N VAL A 123 2.03 -14.51 5.07
CA VAL A 123 0.83 -13.97 4.43
C VAL A 123 -0.34 -13.91 5.41
N ALA A 124 -0.48 -14.89 6.30
CA ALA A 124 -1.60 -14.93 7.23
C ALA A 124 -1.45 -13.86 8.32
N ALA A 125 -0.26 -13.71 8.90
CA ALA A 125 0.03 -12.64 9.85
C ALA A 125 -0.12 -11.25 9.20
N PHE A 126 0.34 -11.11 7.96
CA PHE A 126 0.15 -9.91 7.15
C PHE A 126 -1.35 -9.59 6.97
N GLU A 127 -2.14 -10.54 6.48
CA GLU A 127 -3.57 -10.33 6.20
C GLU A 127 -4.36 -10.00 7.47
N ALA A 128 -4.01 -10.63 8.60
CA ALA A 128 -4.65 -10.39 9.90
C ALA A 128 -4.47 -8.94 10.40
N LEU A 129 -3.42 -8.23 9.94
CA LEU A 129 -3.15 -6.84 10.32
C LEU A 129 -3.53 -5.86 9.22
N ALA A 130 -3.13 -6.12 7.98
CA ALA A 130 -3.32 -5.22 6.85
C ALA A 130 -4.79 -5.10 6.44
N LEU A 131 -5.55 -6.20 6.36
CA LEU A 131 -6.94 -6.15 5.88
C LEU A 131 -7.87 -5.37 6.82
N PRO A 132 -7.81 -5.57 8.16
CA PRO A 132 -8.58 -4.74 9.08
C PRO A 132 -8.15 -3.26 9.03
N ALA A 133 -6.86 -2.98 8.87
CA ALA A 133 -6.34 -1.61 8.84
C ALA A 133 -6.79 -0.82 7.58
N LEU A 134 -7.05 -1.51 6.47
CA LEU A 134 -7.61 -0.91 5.24
C LEU A 134 -9.13 -0.78 5.28
N SER A 135 -9.82 -1.50 6.16
CA SER A 135 -11.28 -1.50 6.21
C SER A 135 -11.79 -0.13 6.64
N PRO A 136 -12.94 0.33 6.09
CA PRO A 136 -13.52 1.59 6.51
C PRO A 136 -13.89 1.53 8.00
N PRO A 137 -13.69 2.63 8.75
CA PRO A 137 -14.16 2.70 10.13
C PRO A 137 -15.68 2.53 10.17
N PRO A 138 -16.24 2.05 11.29
CA PRO A 138 -17.68 1.99 11.45
C PRO A 138 -18.31 3.38 11.23
N PRO A 139 -19.56 3.47 10.75
CA PRO A 139 -20.21 4.73 10.39
C PRO A 139 -20.22 5.78 11.51
N SER A 140 -20.22 5.34 12.77
CA SER A 140 -20.13 6.17 13.97
C SER A 140 -18.77 6.82 14.21
N ALA A 141 -17.71 6.31 13.58
CA ALA A 141 -16.33 6.77 13.69
C ALA A 141 -15.79 7.36 12.38
N ALA A 142 -16.67 7.63 11.39
CA ALA A 142 -16.30 8.27 10.14
C ALA A 142 -15.85 9.72 10.42
N ALA A 143 -14.57 9.85 10.76
CA ALA A 143 -13.93 11.15 10.89
C ALA A 143 -13.95 11.82 9.52
N ARG A 144 -14.54 13.03 9.43
CA ARG A 144 -14.51 13.91 8.25
C ARG A 144 -13.08 14.24 7.75
N ARG A 145 -12.03 13.74 8.42
CA ARG A 145 -10.61 14.01 8.19
C ARG A 145 -9.78 12.75 8.44
N SER A 146 -9.95 11.72 7.60
CA SER A 146 -9.16 10.50 7.70
C SER A 146 -8.27 10.26 6.49
N VAL A 147 -7.08 9.74 6.74
CA VAL A 147 -6.12 9.31 5.72
C VAL A 147 -5.80 7.84 5.93
N VAL A 148 -5.84 7.06 4.85
CA VAL A 148 -5.33 5.69 4.85
C VAL A 148 -3.87 5.72 4.44
N VAL A 149 -3.00 5.21 5.29
CA VAL A 149 -1.57 5.07 5.01
C VAL A 149 -1.29 3.66 4.50
N ILE A 150 -0.67 3.53 3.33
CA ILE A 150 -0.25 2.25 2.77
C ILE A 150 1.20 2.36 2.32
N ASP A 151 2.14 1.97 3.20
CA ASP A 151 3.55 1.92 2.79
C ASP A 151 3.88 0.64 2.01
N GLU A 152 4.62 0.84 0.93
CA GLU A 152 5.13 -0.13 -0.05
C GLU A 152 4.15 -1.19 -0.60
N VAL A 153 3.41 -0.77 -1.63
CA VAL A 153 2.61 -1.62 -2.53
C VAL A 153 3.54 -2.07 -3.67
N GLY A 154 3.99 -3.34 -3.66
CA GLY A 154 4.63 -3.95 -4.85
C GLY A 154 5.51 -5.20 -4.66
N ARG A 155 6.01 -5.51 -3.46
CA ARG A 155 6.75 -6.77 -3.22
C ARG A 155 5.95 -7.85 -2.48
N MET A 156 4.97 -7.44 -1.67
CA MET A 156 4.16 -8.35 -0.85
C MET A 156 2.83 -8.75 -1.53
N GLU A 157 2.37 -7.97 -2.52
CA GLU A 157 1.15 -8.24 -3.28
C GLU A 157 1.17 -9.60 -3.98
N LEU A 158 2.35 -10.08 -4.36
CA LEU A 158 2.54 -11.36 -5.05
C LEU A 158 1.96 -12.55 -4.27
N HIS A 159 1.67 -12.36 -2.97
CA HIS A 159 1.30 -13.45 -2.06
C HIS A 159 -0.06 -13.29 -1.36
N SER A 160 -0.68 -12.10 -1.35
CA SER A 160 -2.01 -11.91 -0.76
C SER A 160 -3.04 -11.46 -1.81
N ALA A 161 -3.87 -12.39 -2.24
CA ALA A 161 -5.04 -12.13 -3.07
C ALA A 161 -6.06 -11.23 -2.35
N ALA A 162 -6.24 -11.45 -1.05
CA ALA A 162 -7.17 -10.67 -0.23
C ALA A 162 -6.76 -9.19 -0.14
N PHE A 163 -5.46 -8.93 -0.03
CA PHE A 163 -4.92 -7.58 -0.01
C PHE A 163 -5.12 -6.86 -1.35
N GLN A 164 -4.82 -7.52 -2.47
CA GLN A 164 -5.08 -6.94 -3.79
C GLN A 164 -6.56 -6.59 -3.97
N ALA A 165 -7.47 -7.47 -3.52
CA ALA A 165 -8.90 -7.20 -3.55
C ALA A 165 -9.29 -6.03 -2.64
N ALA A 166 -8.70 -5.91 -1.44
CA ALA A 166 -8.95 -4.80 -0.53
C ALA A 166 -8.50 -3.46 -1.11
N VAL A 167 -7.29 -3.38 -1.66
CA VAL A 167 -6.74 -2.18 -2.32
C VAL A 167 -7.57 -1.81 -3.55
N THR A 168 -7.97 -2.80 -4.36
CA THR A 168 -8.84 -2.57 -5.54
C THR A 168 -10.19 -1.97 -5.12
N ARG A 169 -10.81 -2.50 -4.07
CA ARG A 169 -12.08 -1.98 -3.53
C ARG A 169 -11.93 -0.57 -2.96
N LEU A 170 -10.85 -0.32 -2.22
CA LEU A 170 -10.56 1.02 -1.70
C LEU A 170 -10.40 2.04 -2.84
N LEU A 171 -9.80 1.64 -3.96
CA LEU A 171 -9.61 2.52 -5.12
C LEU A 171 -10.92 2.76 -5.88
N ALA A 172 -11.79 1.74 -5.96
CA ALA A 172 -13.11 1.81 -6.57
C ALA A 172 -14.13 2.59 -5.72
N SER A 173 -13.89 2.78 -4.41
CA SER A 173 -14.81 3.45 -3.49
C SER A 173 -14.49 4.97 -3.40
N PRO A 174 -15.31 5.86 -3.97
CA PRO A 174 -15.07 7.31 -3.92
C PRO A 174 -15.42 7.97 -2.58
N ALA A 175 -15.96 7.24 -1.61
CA ALA A 175 -16.49 7.83 -0.37
C ALA A 175 -15.58 7.65 0.87
N GLU A 176 -14.47 6.91 0.78
CA GLU A 176 -13.89 6.26 1.97
C GLU A 176 -12.72 6.97 2.67
N ALA A 177 -11.85 7.71 1.97
CA ALA A 177 -10.78 8.54 2.53
C ALA A 177 -9.77 8.95 1.43
N VAL A 178 -8.95 9.96 1.74
CA VAL A 178 -7.69 10.21 1.04
C VAL A 178 -6.74 9.05 1.35
N VAL A 179 -6.07 8.50 0.34
CA VAL A 179 -5.06 7.46 0.53
C VAL A 179 -3.69 8.06 0.30
N PHE A 180 -2.73 7.71 1.16
CA PHE A 180 -1.35 8.16 1.09
C PHE A 180 -0.41 6.97 1.23
N GLY A 181 0.62 6.88 0.41
CA GLY A 181 1.47 5.69 0.46
C GLY A 181 2.64 5.69 -0.50
N ALA A 182 3.26 4.52 -0.62
CA ALA A 182 4.36 4.31 -1.55
C ALA A 182 4.08 3.13 -2.50
N LEU A 183 4.38 3.32 -3.78
CA LEU A 183 4.41 2.25 -4.78
C LEU A 183 5.87 1.83 -5.02
N THR A 184 6.13 0.52 -5.10
CA THR A 184 7.44 0.02 -5.51
C THR A 184 7.74 0.48 -6.94
N ALA A 185 8.89 1.12 -7.15
CA ALA A 185 9.32 1.48 -8.50
C ALA A 185 9.71 0.22 -9.29
N PRO A 186 9.57 0.21 -10.62
CA PRO A 186 10.14 -0.84 -11.46
C PRO A 186 11.65 -0.96 -11.18
N ILE A 187 12.09 -2.14 -10.75
CA ILE A 187 13.51 -2.43 -10.49
C ILE A 187 14.04 -3.26 -11.66
N TYR A 188 15.10 -2.79 -12.34
CA TYR A 188 15.74 -3.50 -13.46
C TYR A 188 14.77 -3.98 -14.57
N GLY A 189 13.74 -3.18 -14.87
CA GLY A 189 12.73 -3.52 -15.90
C GLY A 189 11.66 -4.51 -15.44
N HIS A 190 11.75 -5.06 -14.22
CA HIS A 190 10.67 -5.86 -13.63
C HIS A 190 9.56 -4.92 -13.15
N ARG A 191 8.50 -4.86 -13.94
CA ARG A 191 7.25 -4.18 -13.60
C ARG A 191 6.41 -5.05 -12.68
N VAL A 192 5.69 -4.41 -11.77
CA VAL A 192 4.66 -5.05 -10.97
C VAL A 192 3.32 -4.61 -11.54
N PRO A 193 2.66 -5.45 -12.39
CA PRO A 193 1.41 -5.09 -13.05
C PRO A 193 0.33 -4.45 -12.17
N PHE A 194 0.26 -4.83 -10.89
CA PHE A 194 -0.74 -4.29 -9.97
C PHE A 194 -0.38 -2.87 -9.51
N CYS A 195 0.89 -2.57 -9.22
CA CYS A 195 1.34 -1.20 -9.00
C CYS A 195 1.14 -0.32 -10.25
N ASP A 196 1.43 -0.87 -11.44
CA ASP A 196 1.24 -0.15 -12.70
C ASP A 196 -0.26 0.16 -12.92
N ALA A 197 -1.16 -0.78 -12.62
CA ALA A 197 -2.61 -0.59 -12.69
C ALA A 197 -3.12 0.44 -11.68
N ILE A 198 -2.60 0.46 -10.45
CA ILE A 198 -2.91 1.51 -9.46
C ILE A 198 -2.41 2.86 -9.97
N ALA A 199 -1.16 2.96 -10.41
CA ALA A 199 -0.56 4.21 -10.88
C ALA A 199 -1.29 4.80 -12.10
N ALA A 200 -1.91 3.96 -12.93
CA ALA A 200 -2.68 4.38 -14.10
C ALA A 200 -4.11 4.85 -13.77
N HIS A 201 -4.59 4.64 -12.55
CA HIS A 201 -5.96 4.99 -12.17
C HIS A 201 -6.13 6.51 -12.05
N GLY A 202 -7.21 7.08 -12.60
CA GLY A 202 -7.42 8.53 -12.69
C GLY A 202 -7.51 9.30 -11.36
N ARG A 203 -7.66 8.58 -10.23
CA ARG A 203 -7.65 9.15 -8.86
C ARG A 203 -6.26 9.11 -8.19
N VAL A 204 -5.28 8.49 -8.84
CA VAL A 204 -3.94 8.26 -8.27
C VAL A 204 -2.97 9.23 -8.90
N SER A 205 -2.26 9.98 -8.06
CA SER A 205 -1.08 10.74 -8.48
C SER A 205 0.15 10.13 -7.85
N VAL A 206 1.20 9.95 -8.65
CA VAL A 206 2.45 9.31 -8.21
C VAL A 206 3.61 10.29 -8.35
N ASP A 207 4.18 10.71 -7.22
CA ASP A 207 5.35 11.58 -7.18
C ASP A 207 6.64 10.75 -7.13
N ARG A 208 7.56 11.01 -8.07
CA ARG A 208 8.85 10.32 -8.10
C ARG A 208 9.86 11.01 -7.20
N ILE A 209 10.44 10.25 -6.27
CA ILE A 209 11.43 10.75 -5.32
C ILE A 209 12.82 10.17 -5.58
N THR A 210 13.81 11.00 -5.27
CA THR A 210 15.23 10.65 -5.13
C THR A 210 15.70 11.13 -3.76
N GLN A 211 16.89 10.72 -3.31
CA GLN A 211 17.43 11.24 -2.05
C GLN A 211 17.52 12.77 -2.03
N LYS A 212 17.83 13.40 -3.18
CA LYS A 212 17.94 14.86 -3.32
C LYS A 212 16.58 15.58 -3.31
N THR A 213 15.55 14.96 -3.87
CA THR A 213 14.22 15.58 -4.01
C THR A 213 13.26 15.21 -2.89
N ARG A 214 13.63 14.24 -2.04
CA ARG A 214 12.77 13.68 -0.97
C ARG A 214 12.15 14.76 -0.08
N ASP A 215 12.94 15.71 0.39
CA ASP A 215 12.48 16.66 1.40
C ASP A 215 11.54 17.72 0.79
N ALA A 216 11.81 18.17 -0.44
CA ALA A 216 10.91 19.05 -1.18
C ALA A 216 9.57 18.36 -1.53
N VAL A 217 9.62 17.10 -1.98
CA VAL A 217 8.41 16.33 -2.29
C VAL A 217 7.60 16.04 -1.01
N ARG A 218 8.27 15.72 0.10
CA ARG A 218 7.64 15.55 1.42
C ARG A 218 6.81 16.78 1.79
N GLU A 219 7.40 17.97 1.69
CA GLU A 219 6.71 19.22 2.05
C GLU A 219 5.54 19.52 1.13
N ALA A 220 5.71 19.32 -0.18
CA ALA A 220 4.62 19.48 -1.15
C ALA A 220 3.44 18.51 -0.88
N LEU A 221 3.75 17.24 -0.57
CA LEU A 221 2.75 16.22 -0.25
C LEU A 221 2.03 16.50 1.07
N GLN A 222 2.76 16.90 2.10
CA GLN A 222 2.16 17.28 3.38
C GLN A 222 1.15 18.41 3.19
N ARG A 223 1.53 19.47 2.48
CA ARG A 223 0.62 20.58 2.14
C ARG A 223 -0.60 20.11 1.36
N ARG A 224 -0.40 19.22 0.39
CA ARG A 224 -1.50 18.68 -0.41
C ARG A 224 -2.45 17.86 0.46
N LEU A 225 -1.94 16.93 1.26
CA LEU A 225 -2.73 16.09 2.16
C LEU A 225 -3.55 16.92 3.15
N LEU A 226 -2.96 17.94 3.75
CA LEU A 226 -3.68 18.85 4.65
C LEU A 226 -4.85 19.54 3.94
N ARG A 227 -4.66 20.01 2.70
CA ARG A 227 -5.75 20.59 1.91
C ARG A 227 -6.85 19.57 1.60
N GLU A 228 -6.50 18.35 1.20
CA GLU A 228 -7.47 17.29 0.89
C GLU A 228 -8.31 16.88 2.11
N VAL A 229 -7.75 16.97 3.32
CA VAL A 229 -8.49 16.72 4.58
C VAL A 229 -9.11 17.99 5.18
N GLY A 230 -9.12 19.10 4.45
CA GLY A 230 -9.78 20.35 4.84
C GLY A 230 -9.10 21.12 5.97
N LEU A 231 -7.78 20.95 6.16
CA LEU A 231 -6.95 21.74 7.06
C LEU A 231 -6.14 22.78 6.27
N ARG A 232 -6.09 24.02 6.77
CA ARG A 232 -5.23 25.08 6.23
C ARG A 232 -3.91 25.10 6.99
N GLU A 233 -2.82 25.49 6.32
CA GLU A 233 -1.57 25.79 7.02
C GLU A 233 -1.75 27.08 7.81
N GLU A 234 -1.38 27.05 9.09
CA GLU A 234 -1.16 28.28 9.85
C GLU A 234 0.16 28.86 9.35
N GLY A 235 0.10 30.11 8.87
CA GLY A 235 1.21 30.81 8.24
C GLY A 235 2.36 31.16 9.19
#